data_AF-A0A813M7Y8-F1
#
_entry.id   AF-A0A813M7Y8-F1
#
_cell.length_a   1.000
_cell.length_b   1.000
_cell.length_c   1.000
_cell.angle_alpha   90.00
_cell.angle_beta   90.00
_cell.angle_gamma   90.00
#
_symmetry.space_group_name_H-M   'P 1'
#
loop_
_entity.id
_entity.type
_entity.pdbx_description
1 polymer ?
#
loop_
_entity_poly.entity_id
_entity_poly.type
_entity_poly.pdbx_seq_one_letter_code
_entity_poly.pdbx_strand_id
1 'polypeptide(L)'
;MVIATLAGMISVLGFEYLLPILKRIRIHDTCGVNNLHEMSGIAGVIVASIDIRSGYFNHLTDQCLSSGISRSNSTQSAYQAAALRLTLDMGIIGGLITGVILRIPIFAQKDNDFDDEENWRLPENVHEIFPRNNSYADTSKYHSPTYL
;
A
#
# COMPACT_ATOMS: atom_id res chain seq x y z
N MET A 1 -20.24 -3.55 -9.73
CA MET A 1 -19.81 -4.97 -9.76
C MET A 1 -18.58 -5.16 -10.63
N VAL A 2 -18.62 -4.85 -11.94
CA VAL A 2 -17.47 -5.04 -12.86
C VAL A 2 -16.17 -4.39 -12.38
N ILE A 3 -16.20 -3.11 -11.99
CA ILE A 3 -15.00 -2.38 -11.51
C ILE A 3 -14.40 -3.06 -10.27
N ALA A 4 -15.25 -3.47 -9.32
CA ALA A 4 -14.81 -4.13 -8.10
C ALA A 4 -14.19 -5.51 -8.39
N THR A 5 -14.76 -6.27 -9.33
CA THR A 5 -14.20 -7.56 -9.75
C THR A 5 -12.83 -7.38 -10.41
N LEU A 6 -12.67 -6.40 -11.30
CA LEU A 6 -11.38 -6.09 -11.93
C LEU A 6 -10.34 -5.64 -10.91
N ALA A 7 -10.71 -4.74 -9.99
CA ALA A 7 -9.84 -4.28 -8.92
C ALA A 7 -9.43 -5.44 -7.98
N GLY A 8 -10.35 -6.35 -7.66
CA GLY A 8 -10.07 -7.56 -6.89
C GLY A 8 -9.09 -8.50 -7.61
N MET A 9 -9.28 -8.73 -8.91
CA MET A 9 -8.34 -9.54 -9.70
C MET A 9 -6.93 -8.93 -9.74
N ILE A 10 -6.83 -7.61 -9.97
CA ILE A 10 -5.54 -6.89 -9.94
C ILE A 10 -4.87 -7.07 -8.58
N SER A 11 -5.62 -6.94 -7.49
CA SER A 11 -5.10 -7.10 -6.14
C SER A 11 -4.56 -8.51 -5.90
N VAL A 12 -5.33 -9.56 -6.23
CA VAL A 12 -4.91 -10.96 -6.06
C VAL A 12 -3.66 -11.28 -6.88
N LEU A 13 -3.59 -10.83 -8.14
CA LEU A 13 -2.39 -11.00 -8.96
C LEU A 13 -1.19 -10.26 -8.37
N GLY A 14 -1.40 -9.09 -7.76
CA GLY A 14 -0.36 -8.37 -7.03
C GLY A 14 0.17 -9.14 -5.83
N PHE A 15 -0.72 -9.76 -5.03
CA PHE A 15 -0.30 -10.61 -3.93
C PHE A 15 0.54 -11.80 -4.39
N GLU A 16 0.16 -12.47 -5.48
CA GLU A 16 0.87 -13.65 -5.97
C GLU A 16 2.22 -13.30 -6.64
N TYR A 17 2.23 -12.29 -7.51
CA TYR A 17 3.38 -12.03 -8.38
C TYR A 17 4.19 -10.79 -8.01
N LEU A 18 3.55 -9.74 -7.49
CA LEU A 18 4.24 -8.48 -7.22
C LEU A 18 4.96 -8.48 -5.86
N LEU A 19 4.37 -9.05 -4.81
CA LEU A 19 5.03 -9.21 -3.50
C LEU A 19 6.40 -9.90 -3.56
N PRO A 20 6.58 -11.05 -4.23
CA PRO A 20 7.91 -11.67 -4.30
C PRO A 20 8.93 -10.81 -5.06
N ILE A 21 8.50 -9.99 -6.03
CA ILE A 21 9.36 -9.05 -6.74
C ILE A 21 9.76 -7.89 -5.83
N LEU A 22 8.81 -7.28 -5.12
CA LEU A 22 9.06 -6.22 -4.12
C LEU A 22 10.06 -6.68 -3.05
N LYS A 23 9.89 -7.90 -2.54
CA LYS A 23 10.83 -8.50 -1.58
C LYS A 23 12.24 -8.61 -2.16
N ARG A 24 12.38 -8.96 -3.44
CA ARG A 24 13.68 -9.06 -4.12
C ARG A 24 14.40 -7.71 -4.24
N ILE A 25 13.65 -6.61 -4.38
CA ILE A 25 14.21 -5.24 -4.40
C ILE A 25 14.29 -4.60 -3.01
N ARG A 26 14.16 -5.40 -1.94
CA ARG A 26 14.21 -4.98 -0.53
C ARG A 26 13.09 -4.03 -0.10
N ILE A 27 11.94 -4.05 -0.78
CA ILE A 27 10.73 -3.38 -0.32
C ILE A 27 9.88 -4.40 0.41
N HIS A 28 9.78 -4.25 1.73
CA HIS A 28 9.05 -5.18 2.60
C HIS A 28 7.65 -4.62 2.83
N ASP A 29 6.67 -5.23 2.18
CA ASP A 29 5.25 -4.90 2.33
C ASP A 29 4.55 -6.03 3.10
N THR A 30 4.59 -5.95 4.43
CA THR A 30 4.11 -6.99 5.36
C THR A 30 2.66 -7.41 5.11
N CYS A 31 1.79 -6.43 4.84
CA CYS A 31 0.35 -6.68 4.69
C CYS A 31 -0.11 -6.64 3.22
N GLY A 32 0.81 -6.40 2.26
CA GLY A 32 0.46 -6.22 0.86
C GLY A 32 -0.39 -4.98 0.60
N VAL A 33 -0.15 -3.90 1.35
CA VAL A 33 -0.90 -2.62 1.25
C VAL A 33 -0.80 -2.05 -0.16
N ASN A 34 0.33 -2.21 -0.84
CA ASN A 34 0.49 -1.77 -2.22
C ASN A 34 -0.50 -2.47 -3.16
N ASN A 35 -0.70 -3.77 -3.00
CA ASN A 35 -1.62 -4.54 -3.86
C ASN A 35 -3.08 -4.29 -3.52
N LEU A 36 -3.40 -4.12 -2.23
CA LEU A 36 -4.77 -3.93 -1.78
C LEU A 36 -5.26 -2.49 -1.95
N HIS A 37 -4.46 -1.50 -1.60
CA HIS A 37 -4.89 -0.09 -1.55
C HIS A 37 -4.40 0.72 -2.74
N GLU A 38 -3.13 0.60 -3.11
CA GLU A 38 -2.54 1.43 -4.17
C GLU A 38 -2.99 0.94 -5.55
N MET A 39 -2.72 -0.32 -5.90
CA MET A 39 -3.01 -0.86 -7.24
C MET A 39 -4.52 -0.88 -7.55
N SER A 40 -5.36 -1.24 -6.57
CA SER A 40 -6.82 -1.20 -6.73
C SER A 40 -7.35 0.24 -6.82
N GLY A 41 -6.76 1.17 -6.05
CA GLY A 41 -7.08 2.59 -6.07
C GLY A 41 -6.73 3.26 -7.40
N ILE A 42 -5.54 2.97 -7.93
CA ILE A 42 -5.09 3.45 -9.26
C ILE A 42 -6.04 2.94 -10.34
N ALA A 43 -6.45 1.66 -10.30
CA ALA A 43 -7.44 1.13 -11.23
C ALA A 43 -8.78 1.89 -11.16
N GLY A 44 -9.22 2.26 -9.95
CA GLY A 44 -10.39 3.11 -9.73
C GLY A 44 -10.26 4.50 -10.36
N VAL A 45 -9.11 5.16 -10.21
CA VAL A 45 -8.84 6.48 -10.80
C VAL A 45 -8.76 6.42 -12.32
N ILE A 46 -8.17 5.38 -12.90
CA ILE A 46 -8.16 5.16 -14.35
C ILE A 46 -9.59 5.05 -14.87
N VAL A 47 -10.45 4.27 -14.20
CA VAL A 47 -11.86 4.15 -14.58
C VAL A 47 -12.59 5.49 -14.42
N ALA A 48 -12.33 6.24 -13.34
CA ALA A 48 -12.93 7.57 -13.12
C ALA A 48 -12.43 8.65 -14.11
N SER A 49 -11.31 8.40 -14.78
CA SER A 49 -10.76 9.27 -15.84
C SER A 49 -11.42 9.03 -17.19
N ILE A 50 -12.11 7.90 -17.36
CA ILE A 50 -12.94 7.63 -18.54
C ILE A 50 -14.27 8.35 -18.32
N ASP A 51 -14.54 9.36 -19.13
CA ASP A 51 -15.84 10.04 -19.13
C ASP A 51 -16.92 9.10 -19.67
N ILE A 52 -17.52 8.32 -18.77
CA ILE A 52 -18.78 7.67 -19.02
C ILE A 52 -19.83 8.68 -18.57
N ARG A 53 -20.26 9.56 -19.47
CA ARG A 53 -21.51 10.32 -19.32
C ARG A 53 -22.66 9.32 -19.23
N SER A 54 -22.84 8.77 -18.04
CA SER A 54 -23.78 7.72 -17.71
C SER A 54 -25.15 8.32 -17.44
N GLY A 55 -26.22 7.55 -17.67
CA GLY A 55 -27.63 7.91 -17.44
C GLY A 55 -28.00 8.29 -15.99
N TYR A 56 -27.02 8.34 -15.08
CA TYR A 56 -27.12 8.97 -13.75
C TYR A 56 -27.40 10.48 -13.80
N PHE A 57 -27.10 11.14 -14.92
CA PHE A 57 -27.36 12.57 -15.14
C PHE A 57 -28.84 12.95 -14.98
N ASN A 58 -29.77 12.01 -15.15
CA ASN A 58 -31.21 12.28 -15.07
C ASN A 58 -31.73 12.39 -13.63
N HIS A 59 -30.94 12.00 -12.62
CA HIS A 59 -31.36 11.93 -11.22
C HIS A 59 -30.46 12.70 -10.23
N LEU A 60 -29.37 13.30 -10.70
CA LEU A 60 -28.49 14.11 -9.86
C LEU A 60 -28.83 15.58 -10.06
N THR A 61 -29.36 16.21 -9.01
CA THR A 61 -29.64 17.65 -8.97
C THR A 61 -28.36 18.45 -9.27
N ASP A 62 -28.53 19.50 -10.06
CA ASP A 62 -27.51 20.45 -10.57
C ASP A 62 -26.49 20.94 -9.52
N GLN A 63 -26.84 20.83 -8.24
CA GLN A 63 -26.04 21.26 -7.10
C GLN A 63 -24.76 20.42 -6.88
N CYS A 64 -24.74 19.15 -7.30
CA CYS A 64 -23.54 18.30 -7.19
C CYS A 64 -22.60 18.39 -8.41
N LEU A 65 -23.04 18.96 -9.53
CA LEU A 65 -22.30 18.93 -10.79
C LEU A 65 -21.84 20.30 -11.31
N SER A 66 -22.19 21.40 -10.61
CA SER A 66 -21.90 22.77 -11.05
C SER A 66 -20.42 23.05 -11.40
N SER A 67 -19.46 22.28 -10.88
CA SER A 67 -18.03 22.45 -11.18
C SER A 67 -17.52 21.63 -12.39
N GLY A 68 -18.33 20.72 -12.94
CA GLY A 68 -17.91 19.76 -13.98
C GLY A 68 -18.72 19.79 -15.28
N ILE A 69 -19.90 20.41 -15.31
CA ILE A 69 -20.85 20.37 -16.46
C ILE A 69 -20.28 20.91 -17.77
N SER A 70 -19.32 21.85 -17.72
CA SER A 70 -18.71 22.50 -18.89
C SER A 70 -17.34 21.93 -19.28
N ARG A 71 -16.80 20.96 -18.54
CA ARG A 71 -15.45 20.43 -18.81
C ARG A 71 -15.50 19.41 -19.95
N SER A 72 -14.58 19.54 -20.91
CA SER A 72 -14.37 18.49 -21.91
C SER A 72 -13.84 17.22 -21.25
N ASN A 73 -14.08 16.08 -21.89
CA ASN A 73 -13.59 14.77 -21.45
C ASN A 73 -12.07 14.79 -21.23
N SER A 74 -11.33 15.47 -22.13
CA SER A 74 -9.88 15.66 -22.02
C SER A 74 -9.46 16.49 -20.81
N THR A 75 -10.25 17.49 -20.44
CA THR A 75 -10.00 18.34 -19.27
C THR A 75 -10.28 17.56 -17.99
N GLN A 76 -11.37 16.78 -17.95
CA GLN A 76 -11.72 15.95 -16.81
C GLN A 76 -10.68 14.85 -16.56
N SER A 77 -10.24 14.14 -17.61
CA SER A 77 -9.18 13.13 -17.49
C SER A 77 -7.84 13.74 -17.07
N ALA A 78 -7.51 14.94 -17.57
CA ALA A 78 -6.29 15.64 -17.17
C ALA A 78 -6.31 16.02 -15.68
N TYR A 79 -7.44 16.48 -15.14
CA TYR A 79 -7.56 16.77 -13.71
C TYR A 79 -7.43 15.50 -12.85
N GLN A 80 -8.02 14.38 -13.25
CA GLN A 80 -7.89 13.11 -12.53
C GLN A 80 -6.45 12.59 -12.55
N ALA A 81 -5.76 12.69 -13.70
CA ALA A 81 -4.36 12.30 -13.82
C ALA A 81 -3.43 13.21 -12.99
N ALA A 82 -3.69 14.53 -12.98
CA ALA A 82 -2.95 15.47 -12.16
C ALA A 82 -3.17 15.22 -10.66
N ALA A 83 -4.40 14.95 -10.25
CA ALA A 83 -4.72 14.60 -8.86
C ALA A 83 -4.00 13.31 -8.43
N LEU A 84 -4.04 12.26 -9.27
CA LEU A 84 -3.32 11.01 -9.00
C LEU A 84 -1.82 11.25 -8.82
N ARG A 85 -1.21 12.02 -9.73
CA ARG A 85 0.21 12.32 -9.66
C ARG A 85 0.58 13.06 -8.39
N LEU A 86 -0.20 14.09 -8.02
CA LEU A 86 0.03 14.85 -6.79
C LEU A 86 -0.10 13.96 -5.55
N THR A 87 -1.09 13.06 -5.51
CA THR A 87 -1.26 12.13 -4.39
C THR A 87 -0.08 11.15 -4.26
N LEU A 88 0.42 10.61 -5.38
CA LEU A 88 1.59 9.73 -5.40
C LEU A 88 2.84 10.46 -4.91
N ASP A 89 3.11 11.66 -5.44
CA ASP A 89 4.27 12.45 -5.05
C ASP A 89 4.23 12.80 -3.55
N MET A 90 3.06 13.20 -3.02
CA MET A 90 2.88 13.46 -1.59
C MET A 90 3.09 12.21 -0.73
N GLY A 91 2.56 11.06 -1.15
CA GLY A 91 2.72 9.79 -0.44
C GLY A 91 4.17 9.33 -0.39
N ILE A 92 4.88 9.40 -1.52
CA ILE A 92 6.29 9.00 -1.62
C ILE A 92 7.18 9.93 -0.81
N ILE A 93 7.07 11.25 -1.01
CA ILE A 93 7.91 12.22 -0.30
C ILE A 93 7.64 12.19 1.20
N GLY A 94 6.36 12.18 1.60
CA GLY A 94 5.97 12.08 3.00
C GLY A 94 6.47 10.79 3.64
N GLY A 95 6.26 9.64 2.98
CA GLY A 95 6.73 8.34 3.45
C GLY A 95 8.25 8.25 3.60
N LEU A 96 9.02 8.81 2.65
CA LEU A 96 10.48 8.86 2.74
C LEU A 96 10.95 9.72 3.92
N ILE A 97 10.36 10.92 4.10
CA ILE A 97 10.68 11.79 5.22
C ILE A 97 10.37 11.08 6.55
N THR A 98 9.17 10.51 6.68
CA THR A 98 8.76 9.76 7.88
C THR A 98 9.70 8.57 8.12
N GLY A 99 10.06 7.82 7.08
CA GLY A 99 10.99 6.69 7.19
C GLY A 99 12.38 7.10 7.68
N VAL A 100 12.90 8.25 7.23
CA VAL A 100 14.18 8.80 7.74
C VAL A 100 14.06 9.20 9.21
N ILE A 101 12.96 9.88 9.60
CA ILE A 101 12.72 10.28 11.00
C ILE A 101 12.65 9.05 11.91
N LEU A 102 11.94 8.00 11.50
CA LEU A 102 11.78 6.77 12.29
C LEU A 102 13.09 5.97 12.42
N ARG A 103 14.11 6.25 11.60
CA ARG A 103 15.44 5.62 11.72
C ARG A 103 16.36 6.31 12.74
N ILE A 104 15.93 7.40 13.37
CA ILE A 104 16.71 8.08 14.40
C ILE A 104 16.71 7.22 15.68
N PRO A 105 17.88 7.01 16.35
CA PRO A 105 18.01 6.09 17.50
C PRO A 105 17.29 6.55 18.79
N ILE A 106 16.53 7.63 18.72
CA ILE A 106 15.65 8.10 19.80
C ILE A 106 14.34 7.30 19.81
N PHE A 107 13.94 6.75 18.65
CA PHE A 107 12.76 5.90 18.53
C PHE A 107 13.14 4.43 18.74
N ALA A 108 12.25 3.66 19.38
CA ALA A 108 12.42 2.23 19.56
C ALA A 108 12.59 1.55 18.20
N GLN A 109 13.77 0.97 17.98
CA GLN A 109 14.04 0.09 16.85
C GLN A 109 13.73 -1.33 17.29
N LYS A 110 13.14 -2.12 16.39
CA LYS A 110 12.84 -3.52 16.66
C LYS A 110 14.06 -4.38 16.35
N ASP A 111 14.40 -5.32 17.24
CA ASP A 111 15.48 -6.28 17.01
C ASP A 111 14.99 -7.53 16.27
N ASN A 112 13.75 -7.97 16.54
CA ASN A 112 13.17 -9.16 15.92
C ASN A 112 11.80 -8.88 15.29
N ASP A 113 11.74 -8.86 13.97
CA ASP A 113 10.48 -8.70 13.24
C ASP A 113 9.48 -9.82 13.59
N PHE A 114 8.21 -9.43 13.74
CA PHE A 114 7.09 -10.34 14.03
C PHE A 114 7.15 -11.13 15.35
N ASP A 115 8.06 -10.79 16.28
CA ASP A 115 8.05 -11.30 17.65
C ASP A 115 7.30 -10.36 18.61
N ASP A 116 6.34 -10.90 19.37
CA ASP A 116 5.57 -10.16 20.36
C ASP A 116 6.28 -10.06 21.71
N GLU A 117 7.26 -10.94 22.00
CA GLU A 117 7.99 -11.01 23.28
C GLU A 117 8.69 -9.69 23.65
N GLU A 118 9.10 -8.91 22.66
CA GLU A 118 9.77 -7.62 22.84
C GLU A 118 8.85 -6.55 23.46
N ASN A 119 7.55 -6.61 23.15
CA ASN A 119 6.56 -5.62 23.60
C ASN A 119 5.59 -6.16 24.66
N TRP A 120 5.46 -7.48 24.75
CA TRP A 120 4.46 -8.14 25.58
C TRP A 120 5.08 -9.22 26.45
N ARG A 121 4.58 -9.34 27.68
CA ARG A 121 4.89 -10.50 28.53
C ARG A 121 4.09 -11.69 28.05
N LEU A 122 4.79 -12.72 27.58
CA LEU A 122 4.18 -13.98 27.18
C LEU A 122 3.89 -14.86 28.40
N PRO A 123 2.84 -15.71 28.36
CA PRO A 123 2.66 -16.78 29.33
C PRO A 123 3.88 -17.70 29.40
N GLU A 124 4.24 -18.16 30.60
CA GLU A 124 5.48 -18.93 30.86
C GLU A 124 5.59 -20.22 30.02
N ASN A 125 4.45 -20.81 29.66
CA ASN A 125 4.38 -22.04 28.88
C ASN A 125 4.33 -21.81 27.36
N VAL A 126 4.41 -20.57 26.85
CA VAL A 126 4.36 -20.32 25.39
C VAL A 126 5.48 -21.04 24.67
N HIS A 127 6.71 -21.03 25.20
CA HIS A 127 7.84 -21.71 24.56
C HIS A 127 7.82 -23.24 24.73
N GLU A 128 7.07 -23.75 25.71
CA GLU A 128 6.85 -25.19 25.87
C GLU A 128 5.82 -25.70 24.85
N ILE A 129 4.75 -24.92 24.63
CA ILE A 129 3.67 -25.25 23.67
C ILE A 129 4.11 -24.98 22.23
N PHE A 130 4.83 -23.89 22.02
CA PHE A 130 5.33 -23.42 20.73
C PHE A 130 6.87 -23.29 20.80
N PRO A 131 7.60 -24.42 20.72
CA PRO A 131 9.06 -24.37 20.69
C PRO A 131 9.53 -23.54 19.50
N ARG A 132 10.47 -22.61 19.75
CA ARG A 132 11.11 -21.82 18.68
C ARG A 132 11.87 -22.78 17.77
N ASN A 133 11.29 -23.12 16.62
CA ASN A 133 12.03 -23.79 15.57
C ASN A 133 13.05 -22.80 15.01
N ASN A 134 14.33 -23.12 15.18
CA ASN A 134 15.49 -22.31 14.75
C ASN A 134 15.50 -21.91 13.26
N SER A 135 14.55 -22.39 12.45
CA SER A 135 14.39 -22.03 11.04
C SER A 135 13.90 -20.59 10.82
N TYR A 136 13.26 -19.95 11.80
CA TYR A 136 12.83 -18.54 11.69
C TYR A 136 13.85 -17.55 12.30
N ALA A 137 14.66 -18.00 13.27
CA ALA A 137 15.75 -17.20 13.83
C ALA A 137 16.94 -17.03 12.87
N ASP A 138 17.04 -17.86 11.82
CA ASP A 138 18.19 -17.89 10.91
C ASP A 138 18.12 -16.88 9.75
N THR A 139 17.04 -16.12 9.59
CA THR A 139 17.07 -14.97 8.65
C THR A 139 17.91 -13.82 9.20
N SER A 140 18.25 -13.82 10.49
CA SER A 140 19.25 -12.91 11.08
C SER A 140 20.66 -13.15 10.49
N LYS A 141 20.95 -14.33 9.93
CA LYS A 141 22.24 -14.62 9.27
C LYS A 141 22.37 -14.02 7.86
N TYR A 142 21.33 -13.39 7.32
CA TYR A 142 21.45 -12.58 6.09
C TYR A 142 21.95 -11.15 6.36
N HIS A 143 22.25 -10.79 7.60
CA HIS A 143 23.16 -9.68 7.87
C HIS A 143 24.59 -10.11 7.54
N SER A 144 25.02 -9.80 6.31
CA SER A 144 26.43 -9.78 5.95
C SER A 144 27.19 -8.80 6.86
N PRO A 145 28.45 -9.11 7.19
CA PRO A 145 29.22 -8.39 8.19
C PRO A 145 29.59 -6.99 7.69
N THR A 146 29.63 -6.06 8.64
CA THR A 146 30.60 -4.98 8.76
C THR A 146 31.36 -4.61 7.49
N TYR A 147 31.02 -3.46 6.90
CA TYR A 147 32.01 -2.66 6.18
C TYR A 147 32.13 -1.30 6.88
N LEU A 148 33.40 -0.94 7.11
CA LEU A 148 33.88 0.37 7.50
C LEU A 148 33.24 1.50 6.68
#